data_AF-A0A950M3L1-F1
#
_entry.id   AF-A0A950M3L1-F1
#
_cell.length_a   1.000
_cell.length_b   1.000
_cell.length_c   1.000
_cell.angle_alpha   90.00
_cell.angle_beta   90.00
_cell.angle_gamma   90.00
#
_symmetry.space_group_name_H-M   'P 1'
#
loop_
_entity.id
_entity.type
_entity.pdbx_description
1 polymer ?
#
loop_
_entity_poly.entity_id
_entity_poly.type
_entity_poly.pdbx_seq_one_letter_code
_entity_poly.pdbx_strand_id
1 'polypeptide(L)' 'MLAALERAGFVVRRTRGSHYYLVHRSDPARRTTVAMHPGDLSMRDLRDILKQAKLSREEFLRLI' A
#
# COMPACT_ATOMS: atom_id res chain seq x y z
N MET A 1 6.25 2.72 4.03
CA MET A 1 5.17 2.00 3.33
C MET A 1 3.91 2.85 3.22
N LEU A 2 3.16 3.10 4.33
CA LEU A 2 1.90 3.83 4.27
C LEU A 2 2.05 5.22 3.63
N ALA A 3 3.03 6.01 4.08
CA ALA A 3 3.33 7.32 3.51
C ALA A 3 3.66 7.29 2.00
N ALA A 4 4.36 6.24 1.53
CA ALA A 4 4.67 6.09 0.10
C ALA A 4 3.42 5.82 -0.73
N LEU A 5 2.49 4.99 -0.21
CA LEU A 5 1.20 4.76 -0.86
C LEU A 5 0.32 6.02 -0.83
N GLU A 6 0.31 6.78 0.26
CA GLU A 6 -0.41 8.06 0.33
C GLU A 6 0.13 9.07 -0.70
N ARG A 7 1.46 9.17 -0.86
CA ARG A 7 2.11 9.97 -1.91
C ARG A 7 1.79 9.46 -3.32
N ALA A 8 1.63 8.15 -3.50
CA ALA A 8 1.11 7.55 -4.74
C ALA A 8 -0.39 7.80 -4.97
N GLY A 9 -1.07 8.57 -4.13
CA GLY A 9 -2.49 8.91 -4.30
C GLY A 9 -3.45 7.89 -3.71
N PHE A 10 -3.00 7.01 -2.82
CA PHE A 10 -3.88 6.15 -2.03
C PHE A 10 -4.46 6.91 -0.84
N VAL A 11 -5.66 6.48 -0.43
CA VAL A 11 -6.33 6.94 0.80
C VAL A 11 -6.80 5.73 1.59
N VAL A 12 -6.82 5.89 2.91
CA VAL A 12 -7.38 4.87 3.80
C VAL A 12 -8.89 4.87 3.64
N ARG A 13 -9.43 3.76 3.14
CA ARG A 13 -10.89 3.54 3.00
C ARG A 13 -11.51 3.03 4.29
N ARG A 14 -10.80 2.12 4.98
CA ARG A 14 -11.21 1.57 6.27
C ARG A 14 -9.99 1.01 7.00
N THR A 15 -10.11 0.90 8.31
CA THR A 15 -9.11 0.23 9.15
C THR A 15 -9.81 -0.85 9.95
N ARG A 16 -9.17 -2.02 10.09
CA ARG A 16 -9.61 -3.09 11.01
C ARG A 16 -8.40 -3.54 11.82
N GLY A 17 -8.37 -3.19 13.11
CA GLY A 17 -7.18 -3.40 13.94
C GLY A 17 -5.96 -2.70 13.34
N SER A 18 -4.85 -3.42 13.19
CA SER A 18 -3.62 -2.93 12.56
C SER A 18 -3.64 -2.91 11.02
N HIS A 19 -4.72 -3.37 10.38
CA HIS A 19 -4.80 -3.48 8.93
C HIS A 19 -5.48 -2.26 8.31
N TYR A 20 -4.74 -1.58 7.43
CA TYR A 20 -5.17 -0.42 6.68
C TYR A 20 -5.55 -0.85 5.26
N TYR A 21 -6.83 -0.65 4.92
CA TYR A 21 -7.32 -0.91 3.56
C TYR A 21 -7.25 0.38 2.77
N LEU A 22 -6.39 0.39 1.75
CA LEU A 22 -6.10 1.55 0.93
C LEU A 22 -6.75 1.42 -0.44
N VAL A 23 -7.22 2.53 -0.98
CA VAL A 23 -7.76 2.64 -2.34
C VAL A 23 -7.18 3.87 -3.03
N HIS A 24 -6.88 3.78 -4.32
CA HIS A 24 -6.38 4.91 -5.08
C HIS A 24 -7.52 5.90 -5.38
N ARG A 25 -7.24 7.21 -5.23
CA ARG A 25 -8.25 8.27 -5.39
C ARG A 25 -8.91 8.29 -6.76
N SER A 26 -8.14 8.03 -7.82
CA SER A 26 -8.65 8.08 -9.22
C SER A 26 -8.95 6.71 -9.83
N ASP A 27 -8.57 5.61 -9.19
CA ASP A 27 -8.79 4.25 -9.73
C ASP A 27 -9.14 3.28 -8.58
N PRO A 28 -10.43 3.05 -8.31
CA PRO A 28 -10.86 2.12 -7.27
C PRO A 28 -10.40 0.66 -7.45
N ALA A 29 -9.96 0.26 -8.65
CA ALA A 29 -9.39 -1.05 -8.89
C ALA A 29 -7.98 -1.19 -8.30
N ARG A 30 -7.25 -0.08 -8.12
CA ARG A 30 -5.98 -0.03 -7.38
C ARG A 30 -6.28 0.07 -5.90
N ARG A 31 -6.20 -1.07 -5.22
CA ARG A 31 -6.48 -1.20 -3.79
C ARG A 31 -5.54 -2.21 -3.18
N THR A 32 -5.10 -1.97 -1.96
CA THR A 32 -4.21 -2.87 -1.24
C THR A 32 -4.50 -2.83 0.26
N THR A 33 -3.98 -3.81 0.99
CA THR A 33 -4.08 -3.85 2.45
C THR A 33 -2.67 -3.85 3.02
N VAL A 34 -2.39 -2.92 3.92
CA VAL A 34 -1.10 -2.84 4.62
C VAL A 34 -1.35 -3.12 6.09
N ALA A 35 -0.67 -4.13 6.61
CA ALA A 35 -0.69 -4.43 8.03
C ALA A 35 0.44 -3.65 8.74
N MET A 36 0.07 -2.84 9.73
CA MET A 36 0.94 -1.90 10.44
C MET A 36 1.37 -2.46 11.80
N HIS A 37 1.90 -3.66 11.79
CA HIS A 37 2.58 -4.32 12.91
C HIS A 37 4.10 -4.29 12.70
N PRO A 38 4.90 -4.00 13.74
CA PRO A 38 6.36 -4.03 13.66
C PRO A 38 6.86 -5.42 13.27
N GLY A 39 7.72 -5.50 12.24
CA GLY A 39 8.44 -6.73 11.86
C GLY A 39 7.73 -7.67 10.87
N ASP A 40 6.44 -7.50 10.63
CA ASP A 40 5.62 -8.47 9.89
C ASP A 40 5.45 -8.18 8.39
N LEU A 41 6.10 -7.12 7.85
CA LEU A 41 6.05 -6.88 6.42
C LEU A 41 7.11 -7.72 5.70
N SER A 42 6.74 -8.93 5.29
CA SER A 42 7.65 -9.80 4.56
C SER A 42 7.92 -9.25 3.15
N MET A 43 9.00 -9.73 2.52
CA MET A 43 9.27 -9.43 1.10
C MET A 43 8.14 -9.93 0.18
N ARG A 44 7.40 -10.96 0.59
CA ARG A 44 6.21 -11.42 -0.13
C ARG A 44 5.10 -10.38 -0.04
N ASP A 45 4.81 -9.88 1.15
CA ASP A 45 3.75 -8.88 1.37
C ASP A 45 4.05 -7.59 0.61
N LEU A 46 5.31 -7.13 0.62
CA LEU A 46 5.74 -5.99 -0.18
C LEU A 46 5.44 -6.20 -1.68
N ARG A 47 5.81 -7.35 -2.25
CA ARG A 47 5.54 -7.63 -3.67
C ARG A 47 4.05 -7.70 -3.97
N ASP A 48 3.26 -8.31 -3.10
CA ASP A 48 1.82 -8.43 -3.29
C ASP A 48 1.13 -7.06 -3.18
N ILE A 49 1.57 -6.21 -2.25
CA ILE A 49 1.13 -4.82 -2.13
C ILE A 49 1.44 -4.04 -3.41
N LEU A 50 2.67 -4.10 -3.92
CA LEU A 50 3.06 -3.40 -5.15
C LEU A 50 2.25 -3.86 -6.36
N LYS A 51 2.04 -5.18 -6.49
CA LYS A 51 1.21 -5.77 -7.56
C LYS A 51 -0.23 -5.28 -7.49
N GLN A 52 -0.83 -5.30 -6.30
CA GLN A 52 -2.20 -4.82 -6.05
C GLN A 52 -2.35 -3.30 -6.26
N ALA A 53 -1.33 -2.54 -5.86
CA ALA A 53 -1.26 -1.10 -6.05
C ALA A 53 -0.94 -0.69 -7.49
N LYS A 54 -0.59 -1.67 -8.36
CA LYS A 54 -0.06 -1.45 -9.71
C LYS A 54 1.09 -0.44 -9.70
N LEU A 55 2.03 -0.63 -8.77
CA LEU A 55 3.26 0.17 -8.66
C LEU A 55 4.45 -0.73 -8.98
N SER A 56 5.35 -0.25 -9.83
CA SER A 56 6.67 -0.83 -9.99
C SER A 56 7.52 -0.60 -8.73
N ARG A 57 8.59 -1.39 -8.60
CA ARG A 57 9.56 -1.21 -7.51
C ARG A 57 10.23 0.17 -7.61
N GLU A 58 10.55 0.61 -8.82
CA GLU A 58 11.22 1.87 -9.09
C GLU A 58 10.33 3.07 -8.73
N GLU A 59 9.05 3.04 -9.10
CA GLU A 59 8.07 4.06 -8.68
C GLU A 59 7.94 4.10 -7.17
N PHE A 60 7.84 2.94 -6.53
CA PHE A 60 7.74 2.87 -5.07
C PHE A 60 8.97 3.46 -4.38
N LEU A 61 10.18 3.13 -4.85
CA LEU A 61 11.44 3.66 -4.29
C LEU A 61 11.55 5.18 -4.39
N ARG A 62 10.90 5.83 -5.36
CA ARG A 62 10.87 7.30 -5.47
C ARG A 62 9.93 7.98 -4.47
N LEU A 63 9.08 7.20 -3.79
CA LEU A 63 8.03 7.70 -2.90
C LEU A 63 8.33 7.48 -1.42
N ILE A 64 9.44 6.81 -1.10
CA ILE A 64 9.91 6.56 0.27
C ILE A 64 10.89 7.66 0.67
#